data_AF-A0A2J6HFL4-F1
#
_entry.id   AF-A0A2J6HFL4-F1
#
_cell.length_a   1.000
_cell.length_b   1.000
_cell.length_c   1.000
_cell.angle_alpha   90.00
_cell.angle_beta   90.00
_cell.angle_gamma   90.00
#
_symmetry.space_group_name_H-M   'P 1'
#
loop_
_entity.id
_entity.type
_entity.pdbx_description
1 polymer ?
#
loop_
_entity_poly.entity_id
_entity_poly.type
_entity_poly.pdbx_seq_one_letter_code
_entity_poly.pdbx_strand_id
1 'polypeptide(L)'
;MHYFGETYEEKNCHTCDNCLFPKDQFDAEEEVKLVLDTITETKEQFKSKQIVDIIMGSQSPSMKQLRASTLKSFGQGSSKTNRFWNSVIRQILIKNIIVKEIENYGVLKLTNIGKEFLSNPTEMKLTKDRNIEEEKDDSSVASAGQRGSGTDKTLFSMLKDLRKQIAKKEDLPPFVIFQDPSLEDMAIQYPVKVEELTNITGVGSGKAQKYGEPFVKLIAEYVEDNDIIRPMDMVVKSAVNKSGLKVYIIQTIDRKIPLEDIAKAKNLKYEELLDEIERIVSSGTRIDLQYYINEYVDPYHQDEIFDYFHTAETDSIQEALIELGENEYSEEEIRLMRIKFMSEIGN
;
A
#
# COMPACT_ATOMS: atom_id res chain seq x y z
N MET A 1 5.85 4.84 20.03
CA MET A 1 6.23 4.22 21.32
C MET A 1 5.08 3.42 21.93
N HIS A 2 3.87 3.96 22.08
CA HIS A 2 2.74 3.22 22.68
C HIS A 2 2.35 1.88 22.01
N TYR A 3 2.67 1.66 20.72
CA TYR A 3 2.38 0.40 20.03
C TYR A 3 3.07 -0.82 20.68
N PHE A 4 4.22 -0.63 21.32
CA PHE A 4 4.99 -1.71 21.98
C PHE A 4 4.75 -1.77 23.50
N GLY A 5 3.76 -1.04 24.02
CA GLY A 5 3.49 -0.97 25.46
C GLY A 5 4.44 -0.05 26.24
N GLU A 6 5.31 0.68 25.56
CA GLU A 6 6.22 1.64 26.18
C GLU A 6 5.52 3.00 26.41
N THR A 7 5.68 3.54 27.62
CA THR A 7 5.23 4.88 27.99
C THR A 7 6.33 5.89 27.68
N TYR A 8 6.02 6.84 26.82
CA TYR A 8 6.88 7.99 26.56
C TYR A 8 6.44 9.15 27.48
N GLU A 9 7.33 9.61 28.36
CA GLU A 9 7.00 10.58 29.40
C GLU A 9 6.91 12.03 28.88
N GLU A 10 7.61 12.32 27.77
CA GLU A 10 7.62 13.64 27.16
C GLU A 10 6.39 13.86 26.27
N LYS A 11 5.86 15.08 26.27
CA LYS A 11 4.66 15.41 25.48
C LYS A 11 4.91 15.43 23.97
N ASN A 12 6.16 15.56 23.53
CA ASN A 12 6.51 15.80 22.13
C ASN A 12 7.93 15.28 21.82
N CYS A 13 8.10 14.64 20.65
CA CYS A 13 9.37 14.12 20.10
C CYS A 13 10.32 15.23 19.57
N HIS A 14 9.80 16.43 19.37
CA HIS A 14 10.38 17.65 18.74
C HIS A 14 10.98 17.48 17.34
N THR A 15 10.91 16.29 16.75
CA THR A 15 11.63 15.94 15.51
C THR A 15 10.76 15.25 14.47
N CYS A 16 9.59 14.76 14.86
CA CYS A 16 8.65 14.07 13.99
C CYS A 16 7.66 15.07 13.36
N ASP A 17 7.18 14.72 12.17
CA ASP A 17 6.28 15.51 11.33
C ASP A 17 5.02 15.99 12.06
N ASN A 18 4.37 15.12 12.84
CA ASN A 18 3.19 15.44 13.66
C ASN A 18 3.46 16.53 14.70
N CYS A 19 4.71 16.69 15.12
CA CYS A 19 5.13 17.62 16.16
C CYS A 19 5.68 18.93 15.59
N LEU A 20 6.31 18.87 14.42
CA LEU A 20 6.81 20.04 13.71
C LEU A 20 5.69 20.80 12.97
N PHE A 21 4.61 20.10 12.59
CA PHE A 21 3.47 20.68 11.85
C PHE A 21 2.16 20.32 12.56
N PRO A 22 1.91 20.93 13.74
CA PRO A 22 0.70 20.65 14.50
C PRO A 22 -0.53 21.05 13.67
N LYS A 23 -1.45 20.11 13.50
CA LYS A 23 -2.66 20.31 12.72
C LYS A 23 -3.66 21.17 13.47
N ASP A 24 -4.50 21.90 12.73
CA ASP A 24 -5.58 22.68 13.31
C ASP A 24 -6.46 21.82 14.20
N GLN A 25 -6.80 22.36 15.37
CA GLN A 25 -7.67 21.70 16.33
C GLN A 25 -8.99 22.45 16.45
N PHE A 26 -10.03 21.73 16.86
CA PHE A 26 -11.31 22.29 17.25
C PHE A 26 -11.69 21.73 18.63
N ASP A 27 -12.49 22.50 19.35
CA ASP A 27 -13.13 21.99 20.56
C ASP A 27 -14.19 20.97 20.15
N ALA A 28 -14.03 19.76 20.66
CA ALA A 28 -14.79 18.59 20.25
C ALA A 28 -15.53 17.95 21.43
N GLU A 29 -15.68 18.66 22.54
CA GLU A 29 -16.35 18.14 23.74
C GLU A 29 -17.74 17.58 23.40
N GLU A 30 -18.55 18.34 22.65
CA GLU A 30 -19.90 17.95 22.26
C GLU A 30 -19.92 16.73 21.34
N GLU A 31 -19.02 16.68 20.36
CA GLU A 31 -18.90 15.56 19.43
C GLU A 31 -18.46 14.27 20.13
N VAL A 32 -17.49 14.38 21.03
CA VAL A 32 -17.00 13.23 21.82
C VAL A 32 -18.11 12.73 22.71
N LYS A 33 -18.79 13.63 23.43
CA LYS A 33 -19.91 13.28 24.29
C LYS A 33 -21.02 12.57 23.51
N LEU A 34 -21.41 13.09 22.35
CA LEU A 34 -22.44 12.46 21.51
C LEU A 34 -22.05 11.03 21.09
N VAL A 35 -20.78 10.80 20.74
CA VAL A 35 -20.29 9.45 20.42
C VAL A 35 -20.39 8.52 21.63
N LEU A 36 -19.97 8.97 22.81
CA LEU A 36 -20.00 8.18 24.04
C LEU A 36 -21.44 7.89 24.51
N ASP A 37 -22.33 8.89 24.42
CA ASP A 37 -23.76 8.73 24.70
C ASP A 37 -24.37 7.69 23.76
N THR A 38 -24.03 7.73 22.46
CA THR A 38 -24.52 6.76 21.48
C THR A 38 -24.02 5.34 21.79
N ILE A 39 -22.74 5.18 22.14
CA ILE A 39 -22.19 3.86 22.50
C ILE A 39 -22.86 3.33 23.78
N THR A 40 -23.09 4.20 24.77
CA THR A 40 -23.77 3.84 26.02
C THR A 40 -25.23 3.47 25.78
N GLU A 41 -25.96 4.25 24.99
CA GLU A 41 -27.36 4.04 24.63
C GLU A 41 -27.56 2.72 23.86
N THR A 42 -26.57 2.34 23.05
CA THR A 42 -26.54 1.08 22.30
C THR A 42 -25.97 -0.09 23.10
N LYS A 43 -25.77 0.09 24.42
CA LYS A 43 -25.28 -0.92 25.37
C LYS A 43 -23.94 -1.54 24.96
N GLU A 44 -23.08 -0.74 24.30
CA GLU A 44 -21.77 -1.17 23.84
C GLU A 44 -21.80 -2.43 22.97
N GLN A 45 -22.80 -2.55 22.08
CA GLN A 45 -23.00 -3.72 21.20
C GLN A 45 -22.66 -3.46 19.73
N PHE A 46 -22.35 -2.22 19.35
CA PHE A 46 -22.23 -1.82 17.96
C PHE A 46 -20.83 -1.39 17.54
N LYS A 47 -20.55 -1.59 16.25
CA LYS A 47 -19.27 -1.20 15.62
C LYS A 47 -19.33 0.25 15.17
N SER A 48 -18.15 0.82 14.88
CA SER A 48 -18.00 2.23 14.47
C SER A 48 -18.98 2.66 13.36
N LYS A 49 -19.17 1.82 12.32
CA LYS A 49 -20.10 2.12 11.22
C LYS A 49 -21.53 2.36 11.71
N GLN A 50 -22.04 1.48 12.57
CA GLN A 50 -23.40 1.58 13.09
C GLN A 50 -23.56 2.77 14.02
N ILE A 51 -22.55 3.07 14.86
CA ILE A 51 -22.55 4.26 15.72
C ILE A 51 -22.62 5.53 14.87
N VAL A 52 -21.82 5.64 13.80
CA VAL A 52 -21.87 6.77 12.87
C VAL A 52 -23.21 6.85 12.15
N ASP A 53 -23.75 5.73 11.68
CA ASP A 53 -25.05 5.68 11.00
C ASP A 53 -26.19 6.16 11.93
N ILE A 54 -26.15 5.83 13.22
CA ILE A 54 -27.10 6.32 14.23
C ILE A 54 -26.95 7.83 14.39
N ILE A 55 -25.75 8.32 14.68
CA ILE A 55 -25.47 9.75 14.91
C ILE A 55 -25.90 10.61 13.71
N MET A 56 -25.65 10.13 12.49
CA MET A 56 -26.03 10.82 11.26
C MET A 56 -27.52 10.69 10.92
N GLY A 57 -28.25 9.78 11.56
CA GLY A 57 -29.67 9.54 11.27
C GLY A 57 -29.90 8.75 9.97
N SER A 58 -28.98 7.86 9.61
CA SER A 58 -29.04 7.06 8.38
C SER A 58 -30.29 6.16 8.37
N GLN A 59 -31.01 6.15 7.25
CA GLN A 59 -32.26 5.42 7.06
C GLN A 59 -32.07 4.02 6.45
N SER A 60 -30.89 3.44 6.61
CA SER A 60 -30.55 2.14 6.00
C SER A 60 -31.44 1.00 6.52
N PRO A 61 -31.62 -0.10 5.76
CA PRO A 61 -32.41 -1.25 6.21
C PRO A 61 -31.93 -1.81 7.56
N SER A 62 -30.62 -1.78 7.80
CA SER A 62 -30.02 -2.19 9.08
C SER A 62 -30.45 -1.29 10.24
N MET A 63 -30.48 0.04 10.05
CA MET A 63 -30.93 0.98 11.08
C MET A 63 -32.42 0.82 11.42
N LYS A 64 -33.25 0.53 10.41
CA LYS A 64 -34.68 0.23 10.61
C LYS A 64 -34.90 -1.04 11.44
N GLN A 65 -34.15 -2.11 11.15
CA GLN A 65 -34.20 -3.36 11.93
C GLN A 65 -33.79 -3.15 13.39
N LEU A 66 -32.79 -2.31 13.64
CA LEU A 66 -32.32 -1.94 14.97
C LEU A 66 -33.23 -0.95 15.70
N ARG A 67 -34.30 -0.45 15.04
CA ARG A 67 -35.14 0.65 15.53
C ARG A 67 -34.31 1.86 15.97
N ALA A 68 -33.24 2.15 15.25
CA ALA A 68 -32.29 3.21 15.60
C ALA A 68 -32.96 4.59 15.76
N SER A 69 -34.06 4.84 15.05
CA SER A 69 -34.85 6.07 15.16
C SER A 69 -35.49 6.33 16.53
N THR A 70 -35.53 5.33 17.42
CA THR A 70 -36.01 5.52 18.80
C THR A 70 -34.92 6.00 19.76
N LEU A 71 -33.66 5.96 19.32
CA LEU A 71 -32.51 6.38 20.12
C LEU A 71 -32.46 7.92 20.15
N LYS A 72 -32.16 8.49 21.32
CA LYS A 72 -32.03 9.94 21.50
C LYS A 72 -30.94 10.51 20.60
N SER A 73 -29.86 9.76 20.44
CA SER A 73 -28.69 10.16 19.66
C SER A 73 -28.93 10.14 18.14
N PHE A 74 -30.06 9.60 17.68
CA PHE A 74 -30.34 9.42 16.26
C PHE A 74 -30.47 10.76 15.53
N GLY A 75 -29.61 11.00 14.54
CA GLY A 75 -29.65 12.19 13.68
C GLY A 75 -29.12 13.48 14.31
N GLN A 76 -28.67 13.46 15.58
CA GLN A 76 -28.12 14.66 16.25
C GLN A 76 -26.85 15.19 15.56
N GLY A 77 -26.09 14.33 14.89
CA GLY A 77 -24.87 14.68 14.16
C GLY A 77 -25.07 14.84 12.65
N SER A 78 -26.30 15.01 12.17
CA SER A 78 -26.64 15.09 10.73
C SER A 78 -26.00 16.28 10.00
N SER A 79 -25.56 17.32 10.71
CA SER A 79 -24.86 18.47 10.13
C SER A 79 -23.41 18.20 9.73
N LYS A 80 -22.84 17.07 10.17
CA LYS A 80 -21.43 16.70 9.90
C LYS A 80 -21.37 15.43 9.06
N THR A 81 -20.29 15.28 8.31
CA THR A 81 -20.12 14.18 7.35
C THR A 81 -19.77 12.87 8.03
N ASN A 82 -19.99 11.75 7.33
CA ASN A 82 -19.56 10.42 7.78
C ASN A 82 -18.06 10.36 8.07
N ARG A 83 -17.27 11.03 7.22
CA ARG A 83 -15.82 11.15 7.38
C ARG A 83 -15.45 11.85 8.68
N PHE A 84 -16.12 12.95 9.00
CA PHE A 84 -15.90 13.68 10.25
C PHE A 84 -16.14 12.80 11.48
N TRP A 85 -17.28 12.11 11.56
CA TRP A 85 -17.59 11.24 12.70
C TRP A 85 -16.63 10.05 12.84
N ASN A 86 -16.19 9.47 11.72
CA ASN A 86 -15.14 8.44 11.75
C ASN A 86 -13.79 8.99 12.23
N SER A 87 -13.45 10.25 11.89
CA SER A 87 -12.26 10.92 12.42
C SER A 87 -12.35 11.11 13.92
N VAL A 88 -13.49 11.58 14.44
CA VAL A 88 -13.74 11.71 15.88
C VAL A 88 -13.51 10.37 16.58
N ILE A 89 -14.20 9.30 16.14
CA ILE A 89 -14.06 7.93 16.70
C ILE A 89 -12.60 7.47 16.69
N ARG A 90 -11.87 7.69 15.59
CA ARG A 90 -10.46 7.28 15.49
C ARG A 90 -9.58 8.02 16.50
N GLN A 91 -9.79 9.32 16.67
CA GLN A 91 -8.98 10.12 17.59
C GLN A 91 -9.26 9.77 19.06
N ILE A 92 -10.51 9.49 19.42
CA ILE A 92 -10.84 9.07 20.79
C ILE A 92 -10.43 7.61 21.09
N LEU A 93 -10.30 6.75 20.07
CA LEU A 93 -9.64 5.44 20.19
C LEU A 93 -8.15 5.62 20.52
N ILE A 94 -7.45 6.53 19.84
CA ILE A 94 -6.03 6.83 20.09
C ILE A 94 -5.84 7.39 21.51
N LYS A 95 -6.76 8.24 21.97
CA LYS A 95 -6.77 8.78 23.34
C LYS A 95 -7.25 7.77 24.40
N ASN A 96 -7.54 6.53 24.02
CA ASN A 96 -7.99 5.46 24.91
C ASN A 96 -9.27 5.78 25.71
N ILE A 97 -10.15 6.60 25.16
CA ILE A 97 -11.47 6.95 25.74
C ILE A 97 -12.47 5.83 25.45
N ILE A 98 -12.32 5.22 24.28
CA ILE A 98 -13.04 4.00 23.86
C ILE A 98 -12.04 2.98 23.35
N VAL A 99 -12.46 1.72 23.32
CA VAL A 99 -11.67 0.60 22.80
C VAL A 99 -12.52 -0.26 21.86
N LYS A 100 -11.84 -1.01 20.99
CA LYS A 100 -12.46 -2.07 20.19
C LYS A 100 -12.26 -3.40 20.89
N GLU A 101 -13.35 -4.12 21.14
CA GLU A 101 -13.26 -5.47 21.70
C GLU A 101 -12.80 -6.47 20.64
N ILE A 102 -11.76 -7.23 20.97
CA ILE A 102 -11.13 -8.20 20.06
C ILE A 102 -12.03 -9.44 19.91
N GLU A 103 -12.60 -9.93 21.02
CA GLU A 103 -13.42 -11.15 21.05
C GLU A 103 -14.75 -10.99 20.31
N ASN A 104 -15.36 -9.80 20.37
CA ASN A 104 -16.65 -9.51 19.72
C ASN A 104 -16.50 -8.76 18.37
N TYR A 105 -15.42 -9.02 17.63
CA TYR A 105 -15.21 -8.50 16.26
C TYR A 105 -15.34 -6.97 16.13
N GLY A 106 -14.72 -6.20 17.02
CA GLY A 106 -14.52 -4.76 16.84
C GLY A 106 -15.70 -3.87 17.26
N VAL A 107 -16.54 -4.35 18.18
CA VAL A 107 -17.54 -3.53 18.88
C VAL A 107 -16.86 -2.47 19.75
N LEU A 108 -17.46 -1.27 19.83
CA LEU A 108 -16.92 -0.17 20.62
C LEU A 108 -17.41 -0.25 22.07
N LYS A 109 -16.47 -0.14 23.03
CA LYS A 109 -16.73 -0.08 24.48
C LYS A 109 -16.10 1.15 25.10
N LEU A 110 -16.69 1.68 26.16
CA LEU A 110 -16.08 2.77 26.93
C LEU A 110 -14.97 2.23 27.84
N THR A 111 -13.86 2.95 27.92
CA THR A 111 -12.85 2.73 28.95
C THR A 111 -13.25 3.46 30.24
N ASN A 112 -12.48 3.29 31.31
CA ASN A 112 -12.65 4.09 32.53
C ASN A 112 -12.49 5.60 32.24
N ILE A 113 -11.56 5.97 31.35
CA ILE A 113 -11.36 7.35 30.91
C ILE A 113 -12.61 7.88 30.19
N GLY A 114 -13.22 7.08 29.31
CA GLY A 114 -14.46 7.46 28.64
C GLY A 114 -15.65 7.63 29.58
N LYS A 115 -15.77 6.77 30.60
CA LYS A 115 -16.82 6.89 31.62
C LYS A 115 -16.64 8.14 32.49
N GLU A 116 -15.40 8.45 32.86
CA GLU A 116 -15.07 9.66 33.60
C GLU A 116 -15.37 10.91 32.78
N PHE A 117 -14.96 10.93 31.50
CA PHE A 117 -15.27 12.01 30.57
C PHE A 117 -16.79 12.22 30.41
N LEU A 118 -17.57 11.15 30.30
CA LEU A 118 -19.03 11.26 30.19
C LEU A 118 -19.66 11.85 31.46
N SER A 119 -19.11 11.52 32.63
CA SER A 119 -19.60 11.99 33.93
C SER A 119 -19.20 13.43 34.23
N ASN A 120 -18.02 13.84 33.77
CA ASN A 120 -17.49 15.19 33.90
C ASN A 120 -16.79 15.58 32.60
N PRO A 121 -17.54 16.13 31.62
CA PRO A 121 -16.97 16.58 30.36
C PRO A 121 -15.86 17.60 30.61
N THR A 122 -14.72 17.37 29.95
CA THR A 122 -13.55 18.23 30.04
C THR A 122 -13.22 18.74 28.65
N GLU A 123 -12.62 19.94 28.55
CA GLU A 123 -12.25 20.51 27.26
C GLU A 123 -11.40 19.52 26.46
N MET A 124 -11.89 19.13 25.28
CA MET A 124 -11.21 18.17 24.43
C MET A 124 -10.97 18.73 23.06
N LYS A 125 -9.69 18.95 22.74
CA LYS A 125 -9.28 19.34 21.40
C LYS A 125 -9.03 18.12 20.54
N LEU A 126 -9.76 18.04 19.42
CA LEU A 126 -9.51 17.09 18.34
C LEU A 126 -8.96 17.82 17.13
N THR A 127 -8.20 17.09 16.33
CA THR A 127 -7.63 17.60 15.08
C THR A 127 -8.73 17.69 14.02
N LYS A 128 -8.86 18.85 13.36
CA LYS A 128 -9.74 19.02 12.21
C LYS A 128 -9.28 18.10 11.08
N ASP A 129 -10.22 17.38 10.48
CA ASP A 129 -9.94 16.61 9.27
C ASP A 129 -9.78 17.59 8.09
N ARG A 130 -8.77 17.41 7.23
CA ARG A 130 -8.54 18.32 6.09
C ARG A 130 -9.72 18.22 5.12
N ASN A 131 -10.54 19.27 5.07
CA ASN A 131 -11.45 19.52 3.96
C ASN A 131 -10.61 19.88 2.74
N ILE A 132 -10.52 18.95 1.80
CA ILE A 132 -9.81 19.14 0.52
C ILE A 132 -10.45 20.27 -0.31
N GLU A 133 -11.67 20.71 0.05
CA GLU A 133 -12.45 21.71 -0.67
C GLU A 133 -12.23 23.15 -0.18
N GLU A 134 -11.75 23.37 1.06
CA GLU A 134 -11.52 24.71 1.63
C GLU A 134 -10.13 25.30 1.29
N GLU A 135 -9.21 24.50 0.74
CA GLU A 135 -7.86 24.95 0.34
C GLU A 135 -7.84 25.74 -1.00
N LYS A 136 -9.00 26.03 -1.60
CA LYS A 136 -9.05 26.70 -2.91
C LYS A 136 -8.83 28.21 -2.89
N ASP A 137 -8.79 28.87 -1.72
CA ASP A 137 -8.84 30.34 -1.66
C ASP A 137 -7.68 31.02 -0.91
N ASP A 138 -6.70 30.29 -0.35
CA ASP A 138 -5.61 30.94 0.40
C ASP A 138 -4.24 30.24 0.32
N SER A 139 -3.85 29.77 -0.87
CA SER A 139 -2.46 29.33 -1.07
C SER A 139 -1.88 29.70 -2.44
N SER A 140 -2.28 30.86 -2.98
CA SER A 140 -1.32 31.64 -3.74
C SER A 140 -0.33 32.22 -2.73
N VAL A 141 0.95 31.88 -2.88
CA VAL A 141 2.09 32.36 -2.08
C VAL A 141 2.35 31.57 -0.79
N ALA A 142 2.85 30.34 -0.94
CA ALA A 142 4.05 29.81 -0.25
C ALA A 142 4.00 28.29 -0.16
N SER A 143 4.84 27.60 -0.94
CA SER A 143 5.62 26.47 -0.45
C SER A 143 6.49 25.92 -1.59
N ALA A 144 7.70 26.48 -1.67
CA ALA A 144 8.85 25.67 -2.01
C ALA A 144 9.12 24.71 -0.83
N GLY A 145 9.27 23.42 -1.11
CA GLY A 145 9.88 22.47 -0.19
C GLY A 145 8.94 21.45 0.47
N GLN A 146 8.97 20.23 -0.09
CA GLN A 146 8.78 18.94 0.57
C GLN A 146 7.46 18.65 1.32
N ARG A 147 6.72 17.62 0.85
CA ARG A 147 6.68 16.30 1.53
C ARG A 147 5.74 15.29 0.87
N GLY A 148 6.29 14.09 0.62
CA GLY A 148 5.54 12.88 0.29
C GLY A 148 4.67 12.37 1.45
N SER A 149 3.78 11.42 1.11
CA SER A 149 2.71 10.80 1.91
C SER A 149 1.29 11.38 1.73
N GLY A 150 0.98 11.80 0.51
CA GLY A 150 -0.38 11.95 -0.02
C GLY A 150 -0.28 12.12 -1.53
N THR A 151 -1.27 11.64 -2.29
CA THR A 151 -1.35 11.89 -3.75
C THR A 151 -1.18 13.38 -4.02
N ASP A 152 -0.21 13.75 -4.85
CA ASP A 152 -0.04 15.13 -5.30
C ASP A 152 -1.28 15.53 -6.10
N LYS A 153 -2.13 16.36 -5.50
CA LYS A 153 -3.40 16.79 -6.08
C LYS A 153 -3.21 17.62 -7.36
N THR A 154 -2.12 18.38 -7.43
CA THR A 154 -1.80 19.25 -8.57
C THR A 154 -1.40 18.38 -9.75
N LEU A 155 -0.43 17.49 -9.55
CA LEU A 155 -0.02 16.53 -10.57
C LEU A 155 -1.20 15.62 -10.98
N PHE A 156 -1.98 15.12 -10.03
CA PHE A 156 -3.17 14.31 -10.31
C PHE A 156 -4.20 15.03 -11.20
N SER A 157 -4.43 16.33 -10.96
CA SER A 157 -5.29 17.14 -11.83
C SER A 157 -4.71 17.26 -13.24
N MET A 158 -3.41 17.52 -13.37
CA MET A 158 -2.72 17.62 -14.66
C MET A 158 -2.79 16.28 -15.43
N LEU A 159 -2.61 15.15 -14.73
CA LEU A 159 -2.73 13.80 -15.29
C LEU A 159 -4.17 13.49 -15.76
N LYS A 160 -5.19 13.97 -15.02
CA LYS A 160 -6.61 13.84 -15.43
C LYS A 160 -6.90 14.62 -16.70
N ASP A 161 -6.39 15.84 -16.81
CA ASP A 161 -6.55 16.67 -18.00
C ASP A 161 -5.84 16.06 -19.21
N LEU A 162 -4.60 15.60 -19.02
CA LEU A 162 -3.85 14.88 -20.05
C LEU A 162 -4.59 13.62 -20.53
N ARG A 163 -5.10 12.81 -19.60
CA ARG A 163 -5.93 11.64 -19.91
C ARG A 163 -7.14 12.02 -20.74
N LYS A 164 -7.84 13.10 -20.41
CA LYS A 164 -9.02 13.57 -21.15
C LYS A 164 -8.65 14.04 -22.55
N GLN A 165 -7.50 14.69 -22.72
CA GLN A 165 -7.01 15.10 -24.04
C GLN A 165 -6.66 13.89 -24.92
N ILE A 166 -5.94 12.91 -24.38
CA ILE A 166 -5.58 11.67 -25.11
C ILE A 166 -6.83 10.87 -25.46
N ALA A 167 -7.74 10.69 -24.50
CA ALA A 167 -9.01 10.02 -24.70
C ALA A 167 -9.84 10.65 -25.84
N LYS A 168 -9.88 12.00 -25.90
CA LYS A 168 -10.54 12.72 -26.99
C LYS A 168 -9.84 12.54 -28.33
N LYS A 169 -8.51 12.47 -28.35
CA LYS A 169 -7.70 12.26 -29.57
C LYS A 169 -7.88 10.86 -30.14
N GLU A 170 -7.92 9.86 -29.26
CA GLU A 170 -8.06 8.44 -29.60
C GLU A 170 -9.53 8.00 -29.77
N ASP A 171 -10.49 8.90 -29.53
CA ASP A 171 -11.94 8.63 -29.52
C ASP A 171 -12.34 7.48 -28.58
N LEU A 172 -11.74 7.46 -27.38
CA LEU A 172 -11.96 6.45 -26.35
C LEU A 172 -12.44 7.08 -25.04
N PRO A 173 -13.22 6.36 -24.20
CA PRO A 173 -13.52 6.82 -22.85
C PRO A 173 -12.24 6.99 -21.99
N PRO A 174 -12.13 8.05 -21.16
CA PRO A 174 -10.89 8.34 -20.41
C PRO A 174 -10.35 7.19 -19.56
N PHE A 175 -11.21 6.43 -18.89
CA PHE A 175 -10.81 5.31 -18.04
C PHE A 175 -10.14 4.15 -18.80
N VAL A 176 -10.29 4.08 -20.14
CA VAL A 176 -9.63 3.08 -20.99
C VAL A 176 -8.13 3.34 -21.07
N ILE A 177 -7.73 4.62 -21.06
CA ILE A 177 -6.32 5.04 -21.04
C ILE A 177 -5.70 4.66 -19.70
N PHE A 178 -6.17 5.27 -18.61
CA PHE A 178 -5.78 4.93 -17.22
C PHE A 178 -6.96 5.15 -16.27
N GLN A 179 -7.12 4.27 -15.29
CA GLN A 179 -8.14 4.43 -14.25
C GLN A 179 -7.68 5.47 -13.21
N ASP A 180 -8.61 6.06 -12.47
CA ASP A 180 -8.28 7.04 -11.42
C ASP A 180 -7.26 6.51 -10.40
N PRO A 181 -7.36 5.26 -9.90
CA PRO A 181 -6.33 4.69 -9.01
C PRO A 181 -4.91 4.68 -9.60
N SER A 182 -4.78 4.43 -10.91
CA SER A 182 -3.48 4.47 -11.58
C SER A 182 -2.91 5.88 -11.65
N LEU A 183 -3.75 6.89 -11.87
CA LEU A 183 -3.32 8.29 -11.87
C LEU A 183 -2.97 8.78 -10.45
N GLU A 184 -3.70 8.32 -9.44
CA GLU A 184 -3.38 8.62 -8.03
C GLU A 184 -2.03 8.03 -7.63
N ASP A 185 -1.75 6.80 -8.06
CA ASP A 185 -0.48 6.13 -7.79
C ASP A 185 0.70 6.75 -8.58
N MET A 186 0.50 7.20 -9.83
CA MET A 186 1.48 8.02 -10.56
C MET A 186 1.82 9.32 -9.84
N ALA A 187 0.83 9.99 -9.25
CA ALA A 187 1.02 11.23 -8.50
C ALA A 187 1.57 11.01 -7.07
N ILE A 188 1.76 9.75 -6.66
CA ILE A 188 2.49 9.38 -5.45
C ILE A 188 3.93 9.00 -5.81
N GLN A 189 4.13 8.19 -6.84
CA GLN A 189 5.42 7.59 -7.17
C GLN A 189 6.28 8.45 -8.10
N TYR A 190 5.68 9.40 -8.83
CA TYR A 190 6.33 10.28 -9.81
C TYR A 190 7.19 9.53 -10.85
N PRO A 191 6.63 8.57 -11.62
CA PRO A 191 7.38 7.87 -12.65
C PRO A 191 7.78 8.83 -13.79
N VAL A 192 9.08 8.93 -14.06
CA VAL A 192 9.66 9.76 -15.14
C VAL A 192 10.21 8.93 -16.29
N LYS A 193 9.98 7.61 -16.27
CA LYS A 193 10.29 6.70 -17.37
C LYS A 193 9.09 5.81 -17.68
N VAL A 194 8.92 5.44 -18.94
CA VAL A 194 7.83 4.54 -19.36
C VAL A 194 7.92 3.18 -18.67
N GLU A 195 9.14 2.70 -18.41
CA GLU A 195 9.42 1.49 -17.62
C GLU A 195 8.95 1.62 -16.17
N GLU A 196 8.99 2.81 -15.58
CA GLU A 196 8.53 3.03 -14.21
C GLU A 196 7.00 2.98 -14.13
N LEU A 197 6.28 3.25 -15.22
CA LEU A 197 4.83 3.17 -15.27
C LEU A 197 4.31 1.75 -15.08
N THR A 198 5.05 0.69 -15.43
CA THR A 198 4.58 -0.68 -15.22
C THR A 198 4.56 -1.09 -13.74
N ASN A 199 5.25 -0.33 -12.88
CA ASN A 199 5.19 -0.52 -11.43
C ASN A 199 3.98 0.17 -10.79
N ILE A 200 3.19 0.91 -11.58
CA ILE A 200 1.99 1.61 -11.12
C ILE A 200 0.79 0.67 -11.17
N THR A 201 0.00 0.70 -10.09
CA THR A 201 -1.20 -0.12 -9.93
C THR A 201 -2.19 0.11 -11.09
N GLY A 202 -2.53 -0.96 -11.83
CA GLY A 202 -3.49 -0.90 -12.93
C GLY A 202 -2.89 -0.47 -14.29
N VAL A 203 -1.57 -0.37 -14.39
CA VAL A 203 -0.85 -0.04 -15.63
C VAL A 203 -0.07 -1.27 -16.13
N GLY A 204 -0.65 -1.96 -17.11
CA GLY A 204 0.06 -3.02 -17.84
C GLY A 204 1.03 -2.47 -18.89
N SER A 205 2.00 -3.29 -19.30
CA SER A 205 3.01 -2.96 -20.32
C SER A 205 2.42 -2.40 -21.62
N GLY A 206 1.31 -2.98 -22.11
CA GLY A 206 0.64 -2.48 -23.31
C GLY A 206 0.07 -1.06 -23.18
N LYS A 207 -0.46 -0.69 -22.00
CA LYS A 207 -0.94 0.68 -21.73
C LYS A 207 0.22 1.65 -21.53
N ALA A 208 1.27 1.21 -20.84
CA ALA A 208 2.49 1.99 -20.64
C ALA A 208 3.14 2.33 -21.99
N GLN A 209 3.30 1.36 -22.89
CA GLN A 209 3.86 1.61 -24.22
C GLN A 209 2.94 2.47 -25.09
N LYS A 210 1.63 2.18 -25.10
CA LYS A 210 0.70 2.87 -26.01
C LYS A 210 0.36 4.29 -25.58
N TYR A 211 0.25 4.55 -24.28
CA TYR A 211 -0.25 5.82 -23.76
C TYR A 211 0.67 6.48 -22.74
N GLY A 212 1.76 5.83 -22.30
CA GLY A 212 2.55 6.27 -21.15
C GLY A 212 3.52 7.41 -21.41
N GLU A 213 4.05 7.53 -22.64
CA GLU A 213 5.07 8.54 -22.97
C GLU A 213 4.64 9.99 -22.67
N PRO A 214 3.42 10.45 -23.01
CA PRO A 214 2.95 11.78 -22.63
C PRO A 214 2.84 11.99 -21.11
N PHE A 215 2.46 10.94 -20.36
CA PHE A 215 2.30 11.03 -18.91
C PHE A 215 3.65 11.15 -18.22
N VAL A 216 4.59 10.31 -18.62
CA VAL A 216 5.97 10.34 -18.13
C VAL A 216 6.62 11.69 -18.40
N LYS A 217 6.44 12.25 -19.60
CA LYS A 217 6.99 13.57 -19.93
C LYS A 217 6.42 14.66 -19.03
N LEU A 218 5.10 14.68 -18.84
CA LEU A 218 4.43 15.63 -17.95
C LEU A 218 4.93 15.50 -16.50
N ILE A 219 5.09 14.27 -16.01
CA ILE A 219 5.59 14.00 -14.65
C ILE A 219 7.05 14.44 -14.53
N ALA A 220 7.89 14.19 -15.54
CA ALA A 220 9.29 14.59 -15.54
C ALA A 220 9.45 16.12 -15.48
N GLU A 221 8.73 16.86 -16.34
CA GLU A 221 8.71 18.33 -16.32
C GLU A 221 8.23 18.85 -14.96
N TYR A 222 7.16 18.27 -14.43
CA TYR A 222 6.62 18.67 -13.13
C TYR A 222 7.59 18.40 -11.97
N VAL A 223 8.32 17.28 -12.00
CA VAL A 223 9.34 16.93 -11.01
C VAL A 223 10.52 17.90 -11.06
N GLU A 224 10.97 18.26 -12.27
CA GLU A 224 12.07 19.20 -12.48
C GLU A 224 11.68 20.62 -12.05
N ASP A 225 10.51 21.11 -12.46
CA ASP A 225 10.03 22.47 -12.16
C ASP A 225 9.77 22.72 -10.66
N ASN A 226 9.51 21.66 -9.90
CA ASN A 226 9.12 21.75 -8.48
C ASN A 226 10.18 21.13 -7.53
N ASP A 227 11.36 20.78 -8.06
CA ASP A 227 12.46 20.14 -7.31
C ASP A 227 11.97 18.94 -6.45
N ILE A 228 11.11 18.10 -7.03
CA ILE A 228 10.45 17.02 -6.29
C ILE A 228 11.43 15.88 -6.08
N ILE A 229 11.70 15.59 -4.80
CA ILE A 229 12.41 14.36 -4.43
C ILE A 229 11.43 13.20 -4.56
N ARG A 230 11.61 12.38 -5.59
CA ARG A 230 10.70 11.27 -5.87
C ARG A 230 10.87 10.18 -4.80
N PRO A 231 9.80 9.50 -4.36
CA PRO A 231 9.93 8.35 -3.46
C PRO A 231 10.80 7.23 -4.03
N MET A 232 10.79 7.07 -5.37
CA MET A 232 11.70 6.16 -6.07
C MET A 232 13.17 6.60 -6.01
N ASP A 233 13.45 7.89 -5.75
CA ASP A 233 14.80 8.43 -5.54
C ASP A 233 15.21 8.43 -4.04
N MET A 234 14.25 8.52 -3.11
CA MET A 234 14.48 8.39 -1.67
C MET A 234 14.64 6.93 -1.25
N VAL A 235 15.83 6.38 -1.47
CA VAL A 235 16.23 5.12 -0.84
C VAL A 235 16.44 5.36 0.67
N VAL A 236 15.36 5.32 1.46
CA VAL A 236 15.48 4.91 2.87
C VAL A 236 15.98 3.48 2.83
N LYS A 237 17.14 3.25 3.45
CA LYS A 237 17.70 1.92 3.69
C LYS A 237 16.71 1.05 4.47
N SER A 238 15.81 0.40 3.75
CA SER A 238 15.19 -0.87 4.11
C SER A 238 15.06 -1.71 2.84
N ALA A 239 16.19 -1.88 2.18
CA ALA A 239 16.51 -3.08 1.43
C ALA A 239 18.02 -3.21 1.61
N VAL A 240 18.48 -4.32 2.17
CA VAL A 240 19.90 -4.67 2.14
C VAL A 240 20.28 -4.72 0.65
N ASN A 241 20.85 -3.63 0.14
CA ASN A 241 21.60 -3.53 -1.10
C ASN A 241 21.12 -4.47 -2.23
N LYS A 242 19.81 -4.52 -2.56
CA LYS A 242 19.28 -5.51 -3.52
C LYS A 242 19.87 -5.35 -4.92
N SER A 243 20.16 -4.12 -5.34
CA SER A 243 20.89 -3.86 -6.59
C SER A 243 22.33 -4.37 -6.53
N GLY A 244 23.02 -4.23 -5.38
CA GLY A 244 24.37 -4.78 -5.19
C GLY A 244 24.39 -6.30 -5.01
N LEU A 245 23.35 -6.88 -4.41
CA LEU A 245 23.15 -8.32 -4.29
C LEU A 245 22.86 -8.94 -5.65
N LYS A 246 21.94 -8.35 -6.44
CA LYS A 246 21.66 -8.74 -7.82
C LYS A 246 22.91 -8.69 -8.70
N VAL A 247 23.63 -7.56 -8.69
CA VAL A 247 24.89 -7.42 -9.46
C VAL A 247 25.93 -8.43 -8.98
N TYR A 248 26.05 -8.66 -7.67
CA TYR A 248 26.95 -9.66 -7.12
C TYR A 248 26.58 -11.07 -7.60
N ILE A 249 25.33 -11.49 -7.44
CA ILE A 249 24.81 -12.81 -7.85
C ILE A 249 25.11 -13.04 -9.33
N ILE A 250 24.75 -12.10 -10.21
CA ILE A 250 25.02 -12.18 -11.66
C ILE A 250 26.52 -12.35 -11.91
N GLN A 251 27.36 -11.46 -11.36
CA GLN A 251 28.81 -11.51 -11.57
C GLN A 251 29.46 -12.80 -11.03
N THR A 252 28.93 -13.36 -9.94
CA THR A 252 29.44 -14.62 -9.38
C THR A 252 28.98 -15.84 -10.17
N ILE A 253 27.76 -15.81 -10.70
CA ILE A 253 27.24 -16.84 -11.60
C ILE A 253 27.99 -16.81 -12.94
N ASP A 254 28.28 -15.62 -13.50
CA ASP A 254 29.11 -15.46 -14.71
C ASP A 254 30.52 -16.04 -14.51
N ARG A 255 31.03 -15.99 -13.28
CA ARG A 255 32.30 -16.61 -12.87
C ARG A 255 32.18 -18.09 -12.52
N LYS A 256 30.98 -18.68 -12.66
CA LYS A 256 30.66 -20.08 -12.40
C LYS A 256 30.96 -20.52 -10.96
N ILE A 257 30.71 -19.64 -9.99
CA ILE A 257 30.84 -19.96 -8.57
C ILE A 257 29.63 -20.83 -8.15
N PRO A 258 29.82 -21.89 -7.33
CA PRO A 258 28.71 -22.69 -6.79
C PRO A 258 27.69 -21.84 -6.01
N LEU A 259 26.41 -22.17 -6.12
CA LEU A 259 25.32 -21.38 -5.55
C LEU A 259 25.38 -21.35 -4.01
N GLU A 260 25.79 -22.43 -3.37
CA GLU A 260 25.92 -22.52 -1.91
C GLU A 260 27.00 -21.56 -1.38
N ASP A 261 28.07 -21.35 -2.14
CA ASP A 261 29.14 -20.43 -1.77
C ASP A 261 28.74 -18.97 -2.01
N ILE A 262 27.93 -18.71 -3.04
CA ILE A 262 27.30 -17.40 -3.27
C ILE A 262 26.38 -17.05 -2.09
N ALA A 263 25.55 -18.00 -1.64
CA ALA A 263 24.64 -17.83 -0.50
C ALA A 263 25.42 -17.53 0.79
N LYS A 264 26.43 -18.35 1.12
CA LYS A 264 27.29 -18.15 2.30
C LYS A 264 27.99 -16.80 2.31
N ALA A 265 28.55 -16.38 1.16
CA ALA A 265 29.26 -15.10 1.05
C ALA A 265 28.36 -13.87 1.30
N LYS A 266 27.05 -14.02 1.14
CA LYS A 266 26.05 -12.98 1.42
C LYS A 266 25.21 -13.24 2.66
N ASN A 267 25.56 -14.27 3.43
CA ASN A 267 24.84 -14.67 4.63
C ASN A 267 23.34 -14.92 4.36
N LEU A 268 23.06 -15.54 3.21
CA LEU A 268 21.72 -15.95 2.79
C LEU A 268 21.55 -17.45 3.01
N LYS A 269 20.31 -17.88 3.25
CA LYS A 269 19.93 -19.27 3.06
C LYS A 269 19.92 -19.60 1.57
N TYR A 270 20.07 -20.87 1.24
CA TYR A 270 20.06 -21.34 -0.14
C TYR A 270 18.72 -21.03 -0.85
N GLU A 271 17.60 -21.28 -0.19
CA GLU A 271 16.25 -20.93 -0.68
C GLU A 271 16.11 -19.43 -0.98
N GLU A 272 16.66 -18.57 -0.11
CA GLU A 272 16.63 -17.11 -0.29
C GLU A 272 17.48 -16.66 -1.49
N LEU A 273 18.56 -17.39 -1.81
CA LEU A 273 19.34 -17.15 -3.01
C LEU A 273 18.58 -17.56 -4.27
N LEU A 274 17.93 -18.73 -4.27
CA LEU A 274 17.11 -19.18 -5.40
C LEU A 274 15.94 -18.21 -5.67
N ASP A 275 15.28 -17.72 -4.62
CA ASP A 275 14.24 -16.69 -4.73
C ASP A 275 14.75 -15.43 -5.43
N GLU A 276 15.98 -15.00 -5.10
CA GLU A 276 16.58 -13.81 -5.70
C GLU A 276 16.98 -14.07 -7.16
N ILE A 277 17.50 -15.26 -7.49
CA ILE A 277 17.82 -15.65 -8.88
C ILE A 277 16.54 -15.69 -9.74
N GLU A 278 15.45 -16.26 -9.22
CA GLU A 278 14.14 -16.27 -9.91
C GLU A 278 13.63 -14.85 -10.18
N ARG A 279 13.76 -13.93 -9.20
CA ARG A 279 13.43 -12.51 -9.39
C ARG A 279 14.30 -11.86 -10.46
N ILE A 280 15.58 -12.22 -10.54
CA ILE A 280 16.49 -11.70 -11.56
C ILE A 280 16.06 -12.17 -12.96
N VAL A 281 15.77 -13.46 -13.12
CA VAL A 281 15.34 -14.01 -14.41
C VAL A 281 13.97 -13.47 -14.82
N SER A 282 12.98 -13.44 -13.93
CA SER A 282 11.65 -12.85 -14.20
C SER A 282 11.70 -11.35 -14.52
N SER A 283 12.77 -10.65 -14.11
CA SER A 283 13.00 -9.24 -14.48
C SER A 283 13.61 -9.06 -15.88
N GLY A 284 13.74 -10.12 -16.68
CA GLY A 284 14.28 -10.05 -18.04
C GLY A 284 15.79 -10.27 -18.14
N THR A 285 16.48 -10.61 -17.04
CA THR A 285 17.94 -10.78 -17.05
C THR A 285 18.29 -12.23 -17.33
N ARG A 286 19.01 -12.47 -18.43
CA ARG A 286 19.52 -13.81 -18.76
C ARG A 286 20.60 -14.23 -17.76
N ILE A 287 20.43 -15.39 -17.16
CA ILE A 287 21.38 -16.06 -16.27
C ILE A 287 21.67 -17.46 -16.82
N ASP A 288 22.95 -17.82 -16.90
CA ASP A 288 23.38 -19.17 -17.29
C ASP A 288 23.74 -19.98 -16.04
N LEU A 289 22.84 -20.90 -15.64
CA LEU A 289 23.09 -21.87 -14.57
C LEU A 289 23.51 -23.25 -15.08
N GLN A 290 23.81 -23.41 -16.38
CA GLN A 290 24.09 -24.73 -16.97
C GLN A 290 25.26 -25.44 -16.27
N TYR A 291 26.27 -24.69 -15.83
CA TYR A 291 27.42 -25.26 -15.11
C TYR A 291 27.03 -25.94 -13.80
N TYR A 292 26.05 -25.38 -13.09
CA TYR A 292 25.56 -25.89 -11.82
C TYR A 292 24.51 -26.99 -12.06
N ILE A 293 23.57 -26.76 -12.97
CA ILE A 293 22.53 -27.73 -13.31
C ILE A 293 23.13 -29.06 -13.77
N ASN A 294 24.18 -29.04 -14.60
CA ASN A 294 24.86 -30.26 -15.06
C ASN A 294 25.50 -31.09 -13.96
N GLU A 295 25.80 -30.50 -12.81
CA GLU A 295 26.43 -31.19 -11.68
C GLU A 295 25.39 -31.72 -10.68
N TYR A 296 24.23 -31.07 -10.59
CA TYR A 296 23.24 -31.32 -9.53
C TYR A 296 21.88 -31.86 -10.01
N VAL A 297 21.59 -31.82 -11.31
CA VAL A 297 20.34 -32.32 -11.89
C VAL A 297 20.66 -33.39 -12.93
N ASP A 298 20.04 -34.57 -12.81
CA ASP A 298 20.23 -35.66 -13.75
C ASP A 298 19.81 -35.23 -15.17
N PRO A 299 20.58 -35.56 -16.24
CA PRO A 299 20.23 -35.15 -17.60
C PRO A 299 18.83 -35.55 -18.05
N TYR A 300 18.31 -36.71 -17.62
CA TYR A 300 16.95 -37.12 -17.93
C TYR A 300 15.93 -36.22 -17.24
N HIS A 301 16.17 -35.85 -15.97
CA HIS A 301 15.32 -34.90 -15.25
C HIS A 301 15.36 -33.51 -15.89
N GLN A 302 16.53 -33.08 -16.38
CA GLN A 302 16.63 -31.80 -17.09
C GLN A 302 15.72 -31.78 -18.31
N ASP A 303 15.78 -32.80 -19.16
CA ASP A 303 14.98 -32.87 -20.38
C ASP A 303 13.47 -32.94 -20.04
N GLU A 304 13.06 -33.81 -19.10
CA GLU A 304 11.64 -33.95 -18.73
C GLU A 304 11.05 -32.69 -18.09
N ILE A 305 11.75 -32.06 -17.15
CA ILE A 305 11.27 -30.81 -16.52
C ILE A 305 11.23 -29.67 -17.54
N PHE A 306 12.19 -29.61 -18.46
CA PHE A 306 12.22 -28.57 -19.48
C PHE A 306 11.09 -28.74 -20.51
N ASP A 307 10.83 -29.96 -20.96
CA ASP A 307 9.71 -30.29 -21.85
C ASP A 307 8.35 -30.05 -21.17
N TYR A 308 8.25 -30.32 -19.87
CA TYR A 308 7.08 -29.96 -19.08
C TYR A 308 6.78 -28.46 -19.17
N PHE A 309 7.75 -27.60 -18.86
CA PHE A 309 7.54 -26.15 -18.91
C PHE A 309 7.26 -25.62 -20.32
N HIS A 310 7.63 -26.34 -21.38
CA HIS A 310 7.21 -26.02 -22.75
C HIS A 310 5.71 -26.15 -23.00
N THR A 311 5.02 -27.00 -22.23
CA THR A 311 3.59 -27.32 -22.44
C THR A 311 2.69 -26.89 -21.28
N ALA A 312 3.28 -26.55 -20.12
CA ALA A 312 2.57 -26.13 -18.93
C ALA A 312 1.78 -24.81 -19.13
N GLU A 313 0.59 -24.73 -18.53
CA GLU A 313 -0.24 -23.53 -18.56
C GLU A 313 0.23 -22.45 -17.57
N THR A 314 0.95 -22.85 -16.52
CA THR A 314 1.48 -21.97 -15.47
C THR A 314 2.95 -22.28 -15.19
N ASP A 315 3.64 -21.35 -14.54
CA ASP A 315 5.01 -21.54 -14.05
C ASP A 315 5.05 -21.96 -12.57
N SER A 316 3.95 -22.50 -12.05
CA SER A 316 3.81 -22.89 -10.64
C SER A 316 4.67 -24.12 -10.31
N ILE A 317 5.57 -23.98 -9.34
CA ILE A 317 6.42 -25.08 -8.85
C ILE A 317 5.56 -26.20 -8.22
N GLN A 318 4.48 -25.83 -7.53
CA GLN A 318 3.59 -26.81 -6.89
C GLN A 318 2.82 -27.64 -7.92
N GLU A 319 2.38 -27.03 -9.02
CA GLU A 319 1.70 -27.75 -10.10
C GLU A 319 2.68 -28.66 -10.84
N ALA A 320 3.91 -28.18 -11.10
CA ALA A 320 4.97 -28.98 -11.69
C ALA A 320 5.31 -30.22 -10.84
N LEU A 321 5.43 -30.05 -9.52
CA LEU A 321 5.66 -31.16 -8.58
C LEU A 321 4.52 -32.19 -8.61
N ILE A 322 3.26 -31.75 -8.70
CA ILE A 322 2.10 -32.64 -8.76
C ILE A 322 2.05 -33.41 -10.08
N GLU A 323 2.31 -32.74 -11.21
CA GLU A 323 2.20 -33.35 -12.54
C GLU A 323 3.39 -34.23 -12.91
N LEU A 324 4.62 -33.82 -12.55
CA LEU A 324 5.82 -34.62 -12.77
C LEU A 324 5.98 -35.73 -11.71
N GLY A 325 5.42 -35.54 -10.52
CA GLY A 325 5.41 -36.52 -9.44
C GLY A 325 6.38 -36.18 -8.31
N GLU A 326 5.82 -35.83 -7.14
CA GLU A 326 6.55 -35.40 -5.94
C GLU A 326 7.60 -36.39 -5.39
N ASN A 327 7.56 -37.67 -5.80
CA ASN A 327 8.49 -38.69 -5.35
C ASN A 327 9.71 -38.87 -6.27
N GLU A 328 9.67 -38.31 -7.47
CA GLU A 328 10.69 -38.49 -8.50
C GLU A 328 11.54 -37.21 -8.67
N TYR A 329 10.91 -36.04 -8.45
CA TYR A 329 11.52 -34.74 -8.61
C TYR A 329 11.53 -33.94 -7.31
N SER A 330 12.67 -33.35 -6.98
CA SER A 330 12.79 -32.41 -5.87
C SER A 330 12.32 -31.00 -6.27
N GLU A 331 11.84 -30.24 -5.28
CA GLU A 331 11.51 -28.82 -5.47
C GLU A 331 12.71 -28.04 -6.02
N GLU A 332 13.92 -28.37 -5.58
CA GLU A 332 15.14 -27.74 -6.04
C GLU A 332 15.41 -27.96 -7.54
N GLU A 333 15.31 -29.20 -8.02
CA GLU A 333 15.48 -29.52 -9.45
C GLU A 333 14.49 -28.76 -10.32
N ILE A 334 13.21 -28.73 -9.91
CA ILE A 334 12.16 -28.00 -10.63
C ILE A 334 12.44 -26.50 -10.63
N ARG A 335 12.88 -25.93 -9.50
CA ARG A 335 13.25 -24.51 -9.43
C ARG A 335 14.42 -24.17 -10.33
N LEU A 336 15.50 -24.96 -10.30
CA LEU A 336 16.68 -24.76 -11.15
C LEU A 336 16.32 -24.85 -12.64
N MET A 337 15.54 -25.85 -13.02
CA MET A 337 15.10 -26.03 -14.41
C MET A 337 14.12 -24.95 -14.86
N ARG A 338 13.22 -24.48 -13.98
CA ARG A 338 12.36 -23.33 -14.24
C ARG A 338 13.18 -22.05 -14.46
N ILE A 339 14.20 -21.80 -13.64
CA ILE A 339 15.11 -20.66 -13.81
C ILE A 339 15.80 -20.73 -15.18
N LYS A 340 16.30 -21.92 -15.56
CA LYS A 340 16.89 -22.14 -16.89
C LYS A 340 15.89 -21.88 -18.01
N PHE A 341 14.70 -22.48 -17.93
CA PHE A 341 13.64 -22.31 -18.92
C PHE A 341 13.25 -20.85 -19.11
N MET A 342 13.00 -20.12 -18.02
CA MET A 342 12.66 -18.70 -18.05
C MET A 342 13.81 -17.83 -18.58
N SER A 343 15.06 -18.25 -18.36
CA SER A 343 16.25 -17.54 -18.84
C SER A 343 16.52 -17.77 -20.34
N GLU A 344 16.18 -18.95 -20.86
CA GLU A 344 16.42 -19.34 -22.27
C GLU A 344 15.24 -19.03 -23.20
N ILE A 345 14.01 -19.21 -22.73
CA ILE A 345 12.78 -19.09 -23.52
C ILE A 345 12.02 -17.80 -23.17
N GLY A 346 12.05 -17.39 -21.90
CA GLY A 346 11.29 -16.24 -21.39
C GLY A 346 11.93 -14.88 -21.68
N ASN A 347 13.23 -14.82 -21.98
CA ASN A 347 14.04 -13.59 -22.06
C ASN A 347 14.84 -13.43 -23.35
#